data_AF-A0A518DFZ8-F1
#
_entry.id   AF-A0A518DFZ8-F1
#
_cell.length_a   1.000
_cell.length_b   1.000
_cell.length_c   1.000
_cell.angle_alpha   90.00
_cell.angle_beta   90.00
_cell.angle_gamma   90.00
#
_symmetry.space_group_name_H-M   'P 1'
#
loop_
_entity.id
_entity.type
_entity.pdbx_description
1 polymer ?
#
loop_
_entity_poly.entity_id
_entity_poly.type
_entity_poly.pdbx_seq_one_letter_code
_entity_poly.pdbx_strand_id
1 'polypeptide(L)'
;MISTHAHAPPLGAVKPFRRAVSLIELVVAMASAGVLMTGLGVSVALTTRAFRPETNQQYQRSGAALAQRDLLADLRLATGFSERTATAATFTVPDRNGDGRPETLRYAWGGTAGDPLTLAMNGGAPVPLLRGVQGFALSYQTRTISPVVLPAEQSGSDLLLIVMDSASLSASESSRKAMIESWNFNVAVKGLNDPVDELLTAAASVKAVYVSGSINADKLESAPQLASLTNGIVNEHPGLVDDFGFGATASTKFAWSATVASSSHYINQDLSGSSASPFALMGAMTKIDGKQADSLNAILTLDDVPSLATVDPDEALYGGGAAPGRRVMLPWGDSGFDPSSLNETGRLLTCRSIEWATGLGDESPDFRTFGYAEVFSRSNDEVDGQQLATRATLAEKGKVLSISAYVGGVSNAKVRFAIYSEKNGQPDTLLVQTSTGKCSNSMGWVTLDVPATTLSAGAYWLTFSFDDEDQKYQYTDTYTGAGQRNVSNNATTKGFKSTWGTSSKSSNGARSIYATYEVAP
;
A
#
# COMPACT_ATOMS: atom_id res chain seq x y z
N MET A 1 13.64 -14.95 82.59
CA MET A 1 13.06 -14.75 83.93
C MET A 1 12.43 -16.05 84.37
N ILE A 2 12.90 -16.54 85.53
CA ILE A 2 12.19 -17.41 86.49
C ILE A 2 11.86 -18.82 85.95
N SER A 3 12.70 -19.83 86.27
CA SER A 3 12.54 -20.70 87.46
C SER A 3 11.67 -21.92 87.07
N THR A 4 11.92 -23.17 87.45
CA THR A 4 12.72 -23.76 88.52
C THR A 4 12.79 -25.27 88.27
N HIS A 5 13.82 -25.90 88.81
CA HIS A 5 13.94 -27.31 89.14
C HIS A 5 12.65 -28.05 89.49
N ALA A 6 12.56 -29.32 89.07
CA ALA A 6 12.19 -30.42 89.97
C ALA A 6 12.73 -31.76 89.44
N HIS A 7 13.57 -32.40 90.25
CA HIS A 7 14.09 -33.75 90.11
C HIS A 7 13.27 -34.65 91.06
N ALA A 8 12.64 -35.72 90.57
CA ALA A 8 11.95 -36.75 91.37
C ALA A 8 11.74 -38.03 90.51
N PRO A 9 11.50 -39.23 91.09
CA PRO A 9 12.37 -40.41 91.02
C PRO A 9 11.85 -41.54 90.09
N PRO A 10 12.62 -42.63 89.86
CA PRO A 10 12.25 -43.70 88.94
C PRO A 10 11.30 -44.69 89.62
N LEU A 11 10.10 -44.90 89.06
CA LEU A 11 9.17 -45.92 89.54
C LEU A 11 8.39 -46.55 88.37
N GLY A 12 8.56 -47.87 88.26
CA GLY A 12 7.53 -48.76 87.73
C GLY A 12 7.60 -49.05 86.24
N ALA A 13 8.48 -49.98 85.84
CA ALA A 13 8.27 -50.77 84.63
C ALA A 13 7.01 -51.64 84.79
N VAL A 14 5.84 -51.03 84.58
CA VAL A 14 4.57 -51.74 84.41
C VAL A 14 4.63 -52.38 83.04
N LYS A 15 4.82 -53.71 83.02
CA LYS A 15 4.74 -54.52 81.81
C LYS A 15 3.48 -54.11 81.03
N PRO A 16 3.60 -53.56 79.81
CA PRO A 16 2.43 -53.33 78.99
C PRO A 16 1.82 -54.71 78.73
N PHE A 17 0.61 -54.91 79.23
CA PHE A 17 -0.24 -56.01 78.79
C PHE A 17 -0.29 -55.90 77.27
N ARG A 18 0.41 -56.81 76.58
CA ARG A 18 0.23 -57.04 75.15
C ARG A 18 -1.22 -57.49 75.00
N ARG A 19 -2.12 -56.53 74.80
CA ARG A 19 -3.48 -56.81 74.35
C ARG A 19 -3.30 -57.42 72.97
N ALA A 20 -3.35 -58.75 72.91
CA ALA A 20 -3.45 -59.45 71.66
C ALA A 20 -4.72 -58.94 70.99
N VAL A 21 -4.55 -58.26 69.85
CA VAL A 21 -5.67 -57.78 69.04
C VAL A 21 -6.52 -58.99 68.73
N SER A 22 -7.80 -58.95 69.13
CA SER A 22 -8.67 -60.09 68.89
C SER A 22 -8.78 -60.32 67.38
N LEU A 23 -8.96 -61.57 66.97
CA LEU A 23 -9.13 -61.93 65.55
C LEU A 23 -10.23 -61.09 64.89
N ILE A 24 -11.28 -60.72 65.65
CA ILE A 24 -12.36 -59.86 65.19
C ILE A 24 -11.94 -58.40 65.03
N GLU A 25 -11.12 -57.83 65.93
CA GLU A 25 -10.55 -56.48 65.75
C GLU A 25 -9.62 -56.41 64.53
N LEU A 26 -8.82 -57.45 64.26
CA LEU A 26 -7.98 -57.48 63.06
C LEU A 26 -8.81 -57.50 61.78
N VAL A 27 -9.88 -58.31 61.75
CA VAL A 27 -10.80 -58.39 60.61
C VAL A 27 -11.54 -57.06 60.41
N VAL A 28 -12.01 -56.42 61.48
CA VAL A 28 -12.67 -55.10 61.41
C VAL A 28 -11.69 -54.02 60.97
N ALA A 29 -10.45 -54.02 61.47
CA ALA A 29 -9.42 -53.07 61.05
C ALA A 29 -9.06 -53.24 59.57
N MET A 30 -8.93 -54.47 59.08
CA MET A 30 -8.68 -54.76 57.67
C MET A 30 -9.84 -54.34 56.76
N ALA A 31 -11.09 -54.59 57.18
CA ALA A 31 -12.27 -54.13 56.44
C ALA A 31 -12.35 -52.60 56.39
N SER A 32 -12.08 -51.94 57.52
CA SER A 32 -12.05 -50.47 57.63
C SER A 32 -10.97 -49.87 56.73
N ALA A 33 -9.77 -50.46 56.74
CA ALA A 33 -8.66 -50.05 55.89
C ALA A 33 -8.99 -50.24 54.40
N GLY A 34 -9.67 -51.33 54.03
CA GLY A 34 -10.11 -51.57 52.65
C GLY A 34 -11.10 -50.50 52.16
N VAL A 35 -12.06 -50.12 52.99
CA VAL A 35 -13.02 -49.03 52.67
C VAL A 35 -12.30 -47.70 52.53
N LEU A 36 -11.37 -47.36 53.42
CA LEU A 36 -10.58 -46.13 53.35
C LEU A 36 -9.69 -46.07 52.10
N MET A 37 -9.02 -47.17 51.76
CA MET A 37 -8.18 -47.24 50.56
C MET A 37 -9.00 -47.11 49.28
N THR A 38 -10.21 -47.67 49.26
CA THR A 38 -11.14 -47.52 48.12
C THR A 38 -11.62 -46.07 48.01
N GLY A 39 -12.00 -45.44 49.14
CA GLY A 39 -12.41 -44.04 49.17
C GLY A 39 -11.30 -43.08 48.74
N LEU A 40 -10.05 -43.33 49.15
CA LEU A 40 -8.87 -42.58 48.69
C LEU A 40 -8.62 -42.79 47.19
N GLY A 41 -8.72 -44.03 46.70
CA GLY A 41 -8.60 -44.33 45.27
C GLY A 41 -9.61 -43.56 44.41
N VAL A 42 -10.87 -43.50 44.84
CA VAL A 42 -11.92 -42.72 44.16
C VAL A 42 -11.64 -41.22 44.24
N SER A 43 -11.20 -40.72 45.40
CA SER A 43 -10.87 -39.30 45.60
C SER A 43 -9.70 -38.85 44.71
N VAL A 44 -8.66 -39.68 44.58
CA VAL A 44 -7.54 -39.44 43.67
C VAL A 44 -8.01 -39.49 42.23
N ALA A 45 -8.81 -40.48 41.83
CA ALA A 45 -9.33 -40.56 40.46
C ALA A 45 -10.19 -39.35 40.08
N LEU A 46 -11.03 -38.85 40.99
CA LEU A 46 -11.83 -37.63 40.79
C LEU A 46 -10.93 -36.38 40.71
N THR A 47 -9.92 -36.29 41.57
CA THR A 47 -8.95 -35.19 41.56
C THR A 47 -8.16 -35.18 40.24
N THR A 48 -7.64 -36.32 39.80
CA THR A 48 -6.94 -36.43 38.50
C THR A 48 -7.83 -36.10 37.31
N ARG A 49 -9.14 -36.43 37.37
CA ARG A 49 -10.10 -36.01 36.34
C ARG A 49 -10.38 -34.51 36.37
N ALA A 50 -10.50 -33.90 37.56
CA ALA A 50 -10.72 -32.47 37.72
C ALA A 50 -9.51 -31.63 37.28
N PHE A 51 -8.29 -32.16 37.43
CA PHE A 51 -7.05 -31.50 37.00
C PHE A 51 -6.72 -31.66 35.53
N ARG A 52 -7.55 -32.32 34.69
CA ARG A 52 -7.30 -32.36 33.24
C ARG A 52 -7.51 -30.95 32.66
N PRO A 53 -6.44 -30.23 32.28
CA PRO A 53 -6.53 -28.84 31.83
C PRO A 53 -7.34 -28.70 30.53
N GLU A 54 -7.35 -29.77 29.74
CA GLU A 54 -8.06 -29.91 28.47
C GLU A 54 -9.59 -29.91 28.59
N THR A 55 -10.16 -30.19 29.77
CA THR A 55 -11.62 -30.09 30.02
C THR A 55 -12.06 -28.78 30.67
N ASN A 56 -11.12 -27.92 31.06
CA ASN A 56 -11.44 -26.66 31.73
C ASN A 56 -11.68 -25.54 30.70
N GLN A 57 -12.93 -25.11 30.54
CA GLN A 57 -13.32 -24.04 29.61
C GLN A 57 -12.50 -22.75 29.80
N GLN A 58 -12.05 -22.45 31.03
CA GLN A 58 -11.24 -21.26 31.29
C GLN A 58 -9.83 -21.35 30.69
N TYR A 59 -9.24 -22.56 30.70
CA TYR A 59 -7.93 -22.80 30.10
C TYR A 59 -8.01 -22.72 28.57
N GLN A 60 -9.06 -23.29 27.97
CA GLN A 60 -9.31 -23.21 26.52
C GLN A 60 -9.54 -21.76 26.04
N ARG A 61 -10.30 -20.95 26.80
CA ARG A 61 -10.50 -19.53 26.48
C ARG A 61 -9.21 -18.72 26.56
N SER A 62 -8.37 -19.00 27.55
CA SER A 62 -7.05 -18.36 27.68
C SER A 62 -6.14 -18.71 26.51
N GLY A 63 -6.09 -19.99 26.11
CA GLY A 63 -5.31 -20.44 24.94
C GLY A 63 -5.76 -19.79 23.63
N ALA A 64 -7.07 -19.64 23.43
CA ALA A 64 -7.61 -18.94 22.27
C ALA A 64 -7.21 -17.45 22.24
N ALA A 65 -7.26 -16.77 23.38
CA ALA A 65 -6.87 -15.36 23.49
C ALA A 65 -5.36 -15.17 23.20
N LEU A 66 -4.51 -16.08 23.68
CA LEU A 66 -3.07 -16.04 23.39
C LEU A 66 -2.79 -16.28 21.91
N ALA A 67 -3.39 -17.32 21.30
CA ALA A 67 -3.22 -17.61 19.89
C ALA A 67 -3.68 -16.45 18.99
N GLN A 68 -4.80 -15.81 19.35
CA GLN A 68 -5.30 -14.62 18.65
C GLN A 68 -4.36 -13.42 18.81
N ARG A 69 -3.85 -13.18 20.02
CA ARG A 69 -2.91 -12.08 20.29
C ARG A 69 -1.63 -12.26 19.47
N ASP A 70 -1.09 -13.47 19.43
CA ASP A 70 0.17 -13.75 18.73
C ASP A 70 -0.02 -13.63 17.21
N LEU A 71 -1.12 -14.15 16.66
CA LEU A 71 -1.52 -13.93 15.26
C LEU A 71 -1.61 -12.43 14.92
N LEU A 72 -2.28 -11.64 15.74
CA LEU A 72 -2.45 -10.20 15.51
C LEU A 72 -1.13 -9.43 15.63
N ALA A 73 -0.24 -9.82 16.54
CA ALA A 73 1.09 -9.24 16.65
C ALA A 73 1.92 -9.50 15.39
N ASP A 74 1.82 -10.71 14.83
CA ASP A 74 2.53 -11.08 13.62
C ASP A 74 1.96 -10.38 12.38
N LEU A 75 0.62 -10.33 12.26
CA LEU A 75 -0.05 -9.63 11.17
C LEU A 75 0.26 -8.12 11.15
N ARG A 76 0.47 -7.49 12.31
CA ARG A 76 0.87 -6.07 12.40
C ARG A 76 2.24 -5.79 11.80
N LEU A 77 3.10 -6.80 11.72
CA LEU A 77 4.44 -6.70 11.14
C LEU A 77 4.48 -7.25 9.71
N ALA A 78 3.35 -7.69 9.15
CA ALA A 78 3.32 -8.28 7.82
C ALA A 78 3.69 -7.25 6.75
N THR A 79 4.69 -7.55 5.92
CA THR A 79 5.13 -6.70 4.79
C THR A 79 4.53 -7.16 3.46
N GLY A 80 3.98 -8.38 3.38
CA GLY A 80 3.32 -8.90 2.20
C GLY A 80 2.61 -10.23 2.45
N PHE A 81 1.57 -10.54 1.67
CA PHE A 81 0.82 -11.81 1.74
C PHE A 81 1.06 -12.65 0.48
N SER A 82 1.32 -13.95 0.67
CA SER A 82 1.40 -14.94 -0.41
C SER A 82 0.22 -15.92 -0.41
N GLU A 83 -0.53 -16.02 0.70
CA GLU A 83 -1.76 -16.80 0.79
C GLU A 83 -2.78 -16.05 1.66
N ARG A 84 -4.03 -15.98 1.19
CA ARG A 84 -5.17 -15.41 1.92
C ARG A 84 -6.40 -16.26 1.65
N THR A 85 -6.81 -17.04 2.63
CA THR A 85 -8.05 -17.82 2.59
C THR A 85 -8.79 -17.66 3.91
N ALA A 86 -10.03 -18.14 3.97
CA ALA A 86 -10.83 -18.07 5.19
C ALA A 86 -10.21 -18.84 6.37
N THR A 87 -9.35 -19.83 6.12
CA THR A 87 -8.77 -20.69 7.15
C THR A 87 -7.24 -20.69 7.18
N ALA A 88 -6.59 -19.93 6.30
CA ALA A 88 -5.13 -19.80 6.27
C ALA A 88 -4.66 -18.42 5.80
N ALA A 89 -3.53 -17.99 6.35
CA ALA A 89 -2.79 -16.81 5.90
C ALA A 89 -1.30 -17.12 5.88
N THR A 90 -0.64 -16.85 4.75
CA THR A 90 0.82 -16.88 4.62
C THR A 90 1.31 -15.47 4.30
N PHE A 91 2.23 -14.96 5.11
CA PHE A 91 2.75 -13.61 5.00
C PHE A 91 4.21 -13.50 5.44
N THR A 92 4.89 -12.46 4.96
CA THR A 92 6.28 -12.15 5.29
C THR A 92 6.35 -11.12 6.41
N VAL A 93 7.29 -11.27 7.34
CA VAL A 93 7.59 -10.33 8.42
C VAL A 93 9.07 -9.93 8.38
N PRO A 94 9.47 -8.76 8.92
CA PRO A 94 10.88 -8.40 9.07
C PRO A 94 11.64 -9.44 9.88
N ASP A 95 12.94 -9.57 9.58
CA ASP A 95 13.87 -10.50 10.24
C ASP A 95 13.79 -10.41 11.77
N ARG A 96 13.45 -11.55 12.40
CA ARG A 96 13.34 -11.76 13.84
C ARG A 96 14.51 -12.55 14.41
N ASN A 97 15.17 -13.36 13.59
CA ASN A 97 16.23 -14.25 14.04
C ASN A 97 17.64 -13.66 13.85
N GLY A 98 17.76 -12.53 13.16
CA GLY A 98 19.00 -11.78 12.93
C GLY A 98 19.87 -12.33 11.81
N ASP A 99 19.32 -13.14 10.89
CA ASP A 99 20.06 -13.73 9.76
C ASP A 99 20.09 -12.85 8.50
N GLY A 100 19.48 -11.66 8.56
CA GLY A 100 19.39 -10.69 7.47
C GLY A 100 18.33 -11.03 6.43
N ARG A 101 17.44 -12.00 6.68
CA ARG A 101 16.37 -12.39 5.75
C ARG A 101 14.99 -12.26 6.42
N PRO A 102 13.99 -11.65 5.74
CA PRO A 102 12.62 -11.66 6.23
C PRO A 102 12.06 -13.08 6.40
N GLU A 103 11.32 -13.36 7.48
CA GLU A 103 10.67 -14.65 7.66
C GLU A 103 9.30 -14.74 7.00
N THR A 104 8.94 -15.96 6.57
CA THR A 104 7.61 -16.31 6.09
C THR A 104 6.86 -17.08 7.16
N LEU A 105 5.74 -16.56 7.62
CA LEU A 105 4.87 -17.19 8.60
C LEU A 105 3.60 -17.70 7.90
N ARG A 106 3.16 -18.90 8.28
CA ARG A 106 1.90 -19.48 7.82
C ARG A 106 1.05 -19.92 8.99
N TYR A 107 -0.09 -19.28 9.16
CA TYR A 107 -1.15 -19.72 10.06
C TYR A 107 -2.19 -20.50 9.26
N ALA A 108 -2.54 -21.70 9.72
CA ALA A 108 -3.52 -22.54 9.03
C ALA A 108 -4.37 -23.38 9.98
N TRP A 109 -5.66 -23.45 9.71
CA TRP A 109 -6.63 -24.33 10.35
C TRP A 109 -7.27 -25.27 9.32
N GLY A 110 -7.48 -26.55 9.70
CA GLY A 110 -7.98 -27.59 8.80
C GLY A 110 -9.43 -27.42 8.34
N GLY A 111 -10.19 -26.50 8.95
CA GLY A 111 -11.57 -26.22 8.59
C GLY A 111 -12.59 -27.13 9.28
N THR A 112 -12.16 -28.22 9.92
CA THR A 112 -13.05 -29.12 10.67
C THR A 112 -12.99 -28.78 12.16
N ALA A 113 -14.16 -28.73 12.81
CA ALA A 113 -14.23 -28.55 14.26
C ALA A 113 -13.44 -29.65 14.99
N GLY A 114 -12.50 -29.25 15.84
CA GLY A 114 -11.55 -30.13 16.51
C GLY A 114 -10.14 -30.10 15.92
N ASP A 115 -9.96 -29.64 14.68
CA ASP A 115 -8.64 -29.50 14.07
C ASP A 115 -7.80 -28.44 14.80
N PRO A 116 -6.45 -28.57 14.82
CA PRO A 116 -5.59 -27.56 15.40
C PRO A 116 -5.42 -26.34 14.48
N LEU A 117 -5.27 -25.16 15.08
CA LEU A 117 -4.63 -24.01 14.43
C LEU A 117 -3.12 -24.22 14.52
N THR A 118 -2.43 -24.16 13.37
CA THR A 118 -1.00 -24.41 13.25
C THR A 118 -0.25 -23.18 12.78
N LEU A 119 1.02 -23.07 13.18
CA LEU A 119 1.98 -22.07 12.71
C LEU A 119 3.15 -22.80 12.05
N ALA A 120 3.53 -22.39 10.84
CA ALA A 120 4.77 -22.81 10.19
C ALA A 120 5.64 -21.57 9.90
N MET A 121 6.95 -21.71 10.08
CA MET A 121 7.94 -20.66 9.82
C MET A 121 8.88 -21.10 8.70
N ASN A 122 9.11 -20.24 7.72
CA ASN A 122 10.05 -20.43 6.60
C ASN A 122 9.84 -21.76 5.84
N GLY A 123 8.57 -22.19 5.69
CA GLY A 123 8.22 -23.46 5.05
C GLY A 123 8.51 -24.70 5.91
N GLY A 124 8.87 -24.54 7.18
CA GLY A 124 9.09 -25.62 8.14
C GLY A 124 7.83 -26.40 8.50
N ALA A 125 8.01 -27.46 9.28
CA ALA A 125 6.90 -28.31 9.73
C ALA A 125 5.88 -27.51 10.57
N PRO A 126 4.56 -27.63 10.30
CA PRO A 126 3.54 -26.93 11.07
C PRO A 126 3.52 -27.38 12.55
N VAL A 127 3.61 -26.41 13.45
CA VAL A 127 3.51 -26.62 14.90
C VAL A 127 2.11 -26.23 15.38
N PRO A 128 1.40 -27.08 16.15
CA PRO A 128 0.08 -26.73 16.67
C PRO A 128 0.19 -25.62 17.73
N LEU A 129 -0.39 -24.46 17.42
CA LEU A 129 -0.48 -23.31 18.30
C LEU A 129 -1.67 -23.45 19.27
N LEU A 130 -2.80 -23.94 18.75
CA LEU A 130 -4.01 -24.19 19.54
C LEU A 130 -4.68 -25.47 19.03
N ARG A 131 -5.01 -26.40 19.93
CA ARG A 131 -5.66 -27.67 19.61
C ARG A 131 -7.17 -27.58 19.82
N GLY A 132 -7.94 -28.42 19.13
CA GLY A 132 -9.38 -28.53 19.38
C GLY A 132 -10.18 -27.31 18.95
N VAL A 133 -9.74 -26.60 17.89
CA VAL A 133 -10.38 -25.36 17.46
C VAL A 133 -11.75 -25.67 16.88
N GLN A 134 -12.79 -25.05 17.43
CA GLN A 134 -14.18 -25.29 17.02
C GLN A 134 -14.61 -24.39 15.85
N GLY A 135 -13.94 -23.26 15.67
CA GLY A 135 -14.17 -22.36 14.55
C GLY A 135 -13.04 -21.33 14.44
N PHE A 136 -12.61 -21.07 13.22
CA PHE A 136 -11.63 -20.05 12.88
C PHE A 136 -11.99 -19.49 11.51
N ALA A 137 -11.99 -18.17 11.39
CA ALA A 137 -12.33 -17.48 10.15
C ALA A 137 -11.49 -16.21 10.01
N LEU A 138 -10.93 -16.02 8.83
CA LEU A 138 -10.25 -14.80 8.40
C LEU A 138 -11.07 -14.13 7.30
N SER A 139 -11.32 -12.84 7.48
CA SER A 139 -11.98 -11.99 6.49
C SER A 139 -11.02 -10.89 6.07
N TYR A 140 -10.84 -10.71 4.77
CA TYR A 140 -9.91 -9.72 4.23
C TYR A 140 -10.69 -8.60 3.56
N GLN A 141 -10.36 -7.36 3.93
CA GLN A 141 -10.68 -6.20 3.12
C GLN A 141 -9.47 -5.95 2.21
N THR A 142 -9.70 -5.98 0.90
CA THR A 142 -8.65 -5.78 -0.08
C THR A 142 -9.02 -4.61 -0.99
N ARG A 143 -8.03 -3.78 -1.32
CA ARG A 143 -8.12 -2.82 -2.41
C ARG A 143 -7.00 -3.11 -3.41
N THR A 144 -7.32 -3.06 -4.69
CA THR A 144 -6.31 -3.09 -5.74
C THR A 144 -5.76 -1.68 -5.87
N ILE A 145 -4.44 -1.55 -5.78
CA ILE A 145 -3.73 -0.32 -6.09
C ILE A 145 -3.01 -0.62 -7.40
N SER A 146 -3.24 0.18 -8.43
CA SER A 146 -2.47 0.05 -9.68
C SER A 146 -0.99 0.25 -9.35
N PRO A 147 -0.07 -0.56 -9.92
CA PRO A 147 1.35 -0.33 -9.73
C PRO A 147 1.66 1.09 -10.17
N VAL A 148 2.27 1.83 -9.26
CA VAL A 148 2.62 3.21 -9.52
C VAL A 148 3.86 3.19 -10.41
N VAL A 149 3.70 3.56 -11.67
CA VAL A 149 4.82 3.63 -12.62
C VAL A 149 5.65 4.86 -12.26
N LEU A 150 6.90 4.64 -11.83
CA LEU A 150 7.83 5.72 -11.64
C LEU A 150 8.16 6.34 -13.01
N PRO A 151 8.24 7.68 -13.12
CA PRO A 151 8.61 8.35 -14.36
C PRO A 151 9.93 7.80 -14.89
N ALA A 152 9.92 7.33 -16.14
CA ALA A 152 11.13 6.98 -16.86
C ALA A 152 11.52 8.21 -17.69
N GLU A 153 12.74 8.71 -17.47
CA GLU A 153 13.38 9.86 -18.16
C GLU A 153 13.24 11.21 -17.45
N GLN A 154 14.31 11.63 -16.77
CA GLN A 154 14.60 13.04 -16.45
C GLN A 154 16.05 13.37 -16.85
N SER A 155 16.46 12.92 -18.05
CA SER A 155 17.85 13.03 -18.50
C SER A 155 18.31 14.48 -18.50
N GLY A 156 19.18 14.84 -17.54
CA GLY A 156 19.84 16.15 -17.50
C GLY A 156 19.25 17.20 -16.56
N SER A 157 18.24 16.88 -15.73
CA SER A 157 17.76 17.85 -14.73
C SER A 157 18.67 17.88 -13.51
N ASP A 158 19.42 18.96 -13.39
CA ASP A 158 20.36 19.19 -12.29
C ASP A 158 19.60 19.56 -11.01
N LEU A 159 19.83 18.78 -9.96
CA LEU A 159 19.27 18.96 -8.61
C LEU A 159 20.41 19.16 -7.62
N LEU A 160 20.24 20.06 -6.66
CA LEU A 160 21.15 20.16 -5.52
C LEU A 160 20.53 19.50 -4.29
N LEU A 161 21.15 18.43 -3.79
CA LEU A 161 20.83 17.85 -2.49
C LEU A 161 21.64 18.56 -1.41
N ILE A 162 20.94 19.22 -0.49
CA ILE A 162 21.52 19.83 0.71
C ILE A 162 21.54 18.81 1.85
N VAL A 163 22.73 18.59 2.39
CA VAL A 163 23.02 17.67 3.50
C VAL A 163 23.68 18.41 4.66
N MET A 164 24.01 17.73 5.75
CA MET A 164 24.78 18.36 6.83
C MET A 164 26.25 18.55 6.40
N ASP A 165 26.88 17.50 5.89
CA ASP A 165 28.29 17.48 5.49
C ASP A 165 28.46 16.75 4.15
N SER A 166 28.83 17.49 3.10
CA SER A 166 28.99 16.92 1.75
C SER A 166 30.21 16.02 1.62
N ALA A 167 31.21 16.16 2.51
CA ALA A 167 32.40 15.32 2.53
C ALA A 167 32.17 13.97 3.20
N SER A 168 31.10 13.83 3.99
CA SER A 168 30.80 12.63 4.76
C SER A 168 29.30 12.35 4.86
N LEU A 169 28.73 11.88 3.75
CA LEU A 169 27.32 11.48 3.71
C LEU A 169 27.00 10.35 4.68
N SER A 170 25.92 10.54 5.44
CA SER A 170 25.30 9.47 6.22
C SER A 170 24.68 8.39 5.32
N ALA A 171 24.33 7.24 5.91
CA ALA A 171 23.63 6.18 5.21
C ALA A 171 22.27 6.64 4.66
N SER A 172 21.53 7.46 5.43
CA SER A 172 20.25 8.05 5.00
C SER A 172 20.45 8.98 3.81
N GLU A 173 21.45 9.85 3.83
CA GLU A 173 21.74 10.77 2.71
C GLU A 173 22.22 10.03 1.46
N SER A 174 23.02 8.98 1.62
CA SER A 174 23.43 8.10 0.51
C SER A 174 22.23 7.39 -0.10
N SER A 175 21.31 6.88 0.74
CA SER A 175 20.05 6.24 0.31
C SER A 175 19.15 7.22 -0.45
N ARG A 176 19.02 8.46 0.06
CA ARG A 176 18.25 9.53 -0.57
C ARG A 176 18.80 9.90 -1.94
N LYS A 177 20.13 10.12 -2.02
CA LYS A 177 20.81 10.41 -3.29
C LYS A 177 20.58 9.28 -4.31
N ALA A 178 20.82 8.03 -3.91
CA ALA A 178 20.62 6.88 -4.79
C ALA A 178 19.16 6.73 -5.24
N MET A 179 18.19 6.99 -4.36
CA MET A 179 16.77 6.98 -4.69
C MET A 179 16.45 8.03 -5.76
N ILE A 180 16.94 9.26 -5.61
CA ILE A 180 16.69 10.35 -6.56
C ILE A 180 17.39 10.07 -7.90
N GLU A 181 18.64 9.60 -7.89
CA GLU A 181 19.38 9.22 -9.10
C GLU A 181 18.72 8.04 -9.84
N SER A 182 18.00 7.16 -9.13
CA SER A 182 17.23 6.07 -9.77
C SER A 182 16.08 6.57 -10.64
N TRP A 183 15.68 7.83 -10.49
CA TRP A 183 14.72 8.53 -11.36
C TRP A 183 15.41 9.36 -12.46
N ASN A 184 16.70 9.12 -12.71
CA ASN A 184 17.53 9.78 -13.72
C ASN A 184 17.83 11.28 -13.50
N PHE A 185 17.65 11.81 -12.28
CA PHE A 185 18.14 13.15 -11.94
C PHE A 185 19.67 13.19 -11.78
N ASN A 186 20.28 14.31 -12.15
CA ASN A 186 21.68 14.59 -11.84
C ASN A 186 21.78 15.26 -10.47
N VAL A 187 22.27 14.54 -9.46
CA VAL A 187 22.29 15.05 -8.07
C VAL A 187 23.67 15.58 -7.69
N ALA A 188 23.81 16.90 -7.65
CA ALA A 188 24.91 17.57 -6.96
C ALA A 188 24.67 17.57 -5.45
N VAL A 189 25.73 17.60 -4.65
CA VAL A 189 25.63 17.57 -3.18
C VAL A 189 26.44 18.73 -2.60
N LYS A 190 25.82 19.50 -1.70
CA LYS A 190 26.50 20.48 -0.83
C LYS A 190 25.97 20.37 0.59
N GLY A 191 26.82 20.64 1.57
CA GLY A 191 26.52 20.56 2.98
C GLY A 191 26.34 21.93 3.61
N LEU A 192 25.59 22.02 4.72
CA LEU A 192 25.55 23.23 5.55
C LEU A 192 26.87 23.49 6.32
N ASN A 193 27.81 22.54 6.26
CA ASN A 193 29.20 22.75 6.69
C ASN A 193 30.09 23.34 5.60
N ASP A 194 29.64 23.35 4.34
CA ASP A 194 30.36 24.01 3.25
C ASP A 194 30.24 25.53 3.36
N PRO A 195 31.18 26.31 2.79
CA PRO A 195 31.04 27.75 2.67
C PRO A 195 29.75 28.16 1.94
N VAL A 196 29.07 29.19 2.46
CA VAL A 196 27.76 29.63 1.94
C VAL A 196 27.84 30.08 0.47
N ASP A 197 28.95 30.71 0.06
CA ASP A 197 29.18 31.14 -1.32
C ASP A 197 29.29 29.96 -2.29
N GLU A 198 29.94 28.86 -1.89
CA GLU A 198 29.96 27.63 -2.68
C GLU A 198 28.57 27.00 -2.80
N LEU A 199 27.80 27.03 -1.71
CA LEU A 199 26.45 26.49 -1.68
C LEU A 199 25.52 27.29 -2.62
N LEU A 200 25.57 28.62 -2.56
CA LEU A 200 24.80 29.50 -3.44
C LEU A 200 25.23 29.36 -4.91
N THR A 201 26.53 29.20 -5.16
CA THR A 201 27.05 28.93 -6.51
C THR A 201 26.50 27.63 -7.08
N ALA A 202 26.45 26.57 -6.28
CA ALA A 202 25.86 25.30 -6.67
C ALA A 202 24.33 25.41 -6.86
N ALA A 203 23.64 26.17 -6.01
CA ALA A 203 22.20 26.40 -6.14
C ALA A 203 21.85 27.14 -7.44
N ALA A 204 22.70 28.07 -7.88
CA ALA A 204 22.50 28.81 -9.12
C ALA A 204 22.63 27.95 -10.39
N SER A 205 23.28 26.78 -10.33
CA SER A 205 23.46 25.88 -11.47
C SER A 205 22.40 24.79 -11.59
N VAL A 206 21.44 24.70 -10.67
CA VAL A 206 20.43 23.63 -10.62
C VAL A 206 19.01 24.17 -10.87
N LYS A 207 18.04 23.29 -11.12
CA LYS A 207 16.63 23.68 -11.30
C LYS A 207 15.87 23.71 -9.99
N ALA A 208 16.20 22.80 -9.08
CA ALA A 208 15.63 22.77 -7.74
C ALA A 208 16.66 22.35 -6.70
N VAL A 209 16.34 22.66 -5.45
CA VAL A 209 17.10 22.32 -4.26
C VAL A 209 16.26 21.36 -3.42
N TYR A 210 16.82 20.21 -3.11
CA TYR A 210 16.26 19.24 -2.18
C TYR A 210 16.93 19.43 -0.82
N VAL A 211 16.16 19.80 0.19
CA VAL A 211 16.63 20.01 1.56
C VAL A 211 16.36 18.75 2.37
N SER A 212 17.42 18.04 2.74
CA SER A 212 17.35 16.78 3.48
C SER A 212 16.74 16.96 4.88
N GLY A 213 15.99 15.96 5.35
CA GLY A 213 15.55 15.89 6.75
C GLY A 213 16.70 15.69 7.75
N SER A 214 17.90 15.32 7.29
CA SER A 214 19.09 15.07 8.12
C SER A 214 19.88 16.31 8.55
N ILE A 215 19.54 17.48 8.01
CA ILE A 215 20.27 18.70 8.36
C ILE A 215 19.87 19.19 9.76
N ASN A 216 20.70 20.05 10.34
CA ASN A 216 20.31 20.79 11.54
C ASN A 216 19.61 22.10 11.13
N ALA A 217 18.34 22.28 11.53
CA ALA A 217 17.57 23.50 11.24
C ALA A 217 18.26 24.78 11.75
N ASP A 218 18.85 24.76 12.95
CA ASP A 218 19.56 25.91 13.53
C ASP A 218 20.73 26.39 12.66
N LYS A 219 21.30 25.48 11.85
CA LYS A 219 22.36 25.80 10.90
C LYS A 219 21.83 26.51 9.65
N LEU A 220 20.57 26.31 9.25
CA LEU A 220 19.97 27.03 8.14
C LEU A 220 19.76 28.52 8.48
N GLU A 221 19.47 28.86 9.74
CA GLU A 221 19.39 30.26 10.19
C GLU A 221 20.68 31.04 9.89
N SER A 222 21.82 30.34 9.81
CA SER A 222 23.11 30.93 9.43
C SER A 222 23.31 31.11 7.91
N ALA A 223 22.37 30.62 7.09
CA ALA A 223 22.34 30.71 5.63
C ALA A 223 20.95 31.13 5.09
N PRO A 224 20.37 32.26 5.54
CA PRO A 224 19.01 32.69 5.19
C PRO A 224 18.78 32.93 3.70
N GLN A 225 19.85 33.09 2.92
CA GLN A 225 19.81 33.21 1.46
C GLN A 225 19.25 31.96 0.77
N LEU A 226 19.20 30.82 1.46
CA LEU A 226 18.58 29.60 0.94
C LEU A 226 17.07 29.72 0.76
N ALA A 227 16.39 30.41 1.66
CA ALA A 227 14.95 30.65 1.55
C ALA A 227 14.60 31.58 0.37
N SER A 228 15.53 32.47 -0.01
CA SER A 228 15.35 33.45 -1.08
C SER A 228 15.77 32.95 -2.48
N LEU A 229 16.18 31.69 -2.62
CA LEU A 229 16.50 31.10 -3.92
C LEU A 229 15.29 31.12 -4.85
N THR A 230 15.48 31.52 -6.10
CA THR A 230 14.42 31.50 -7.13
C THR A 230 14.18 30.11 -7.70
N ASN A 231 15.08 29.16 -7.44
CA ASN A 231 14.91 27.75 -7.76
C ASN A 231 13.71 27.14 -7.00
N GLY A 232 13.19 26.02 -7.48
CA GLY A 232 12.25 25.23 -6.70
C GLY A 232 12.90 24.68 -5.42
N ILE A 233 12.16 24.62 -4.32
CA ILE A 233 12.61 24.02 -3.06
C ILE A 233 11.71 22.84 -2.71
N VAL A 234 12.31 21.68 -2.46
CA VAL A 234 11.67 20.52 -1.86
C VAL A 234 12.24 20.35 -0.46
N ASN A 235 11.43 20.63 0.56
CA ASN A 235 11.81 20.54 1.95
C ASN A 235 11.31 19.24 2.58
N GLU A 236 12.23 18.47 3.15
CA GLU A 236 11.93 17.27 3.94
C GLU A 236 11.98 17.56 5.46
N HIS A 237 12.61 18.66 5.88
CA HIS A 237 12.85 18.91 7.30
C HIS A 237 11.65 19.64 7.98
N PRO A 238 10.99 19.04 8.99
CA PRO A 238 9.81 19.64 9.63
C PRO A 238 10.11 20.97 10.34
N GLY A 239 11.29 21.09 10.95
CA GLY A 239 11.72 22.31 11.64
C GLY A 239 12.10 23.49 10.74
N LEU A 240 11.87 23.40 9.42
CA LEU A 240 12.13 24.49 8.46
C LEU A 240 10.85 24.96 7.75
N VAL A 241 9.69 24.59 8.30
CA VAL A 241 8.38 24.91 7.75
C VAL A 241 8.11 26.42 7.73
N ASP A 242 8.61 27.14 8.73
CA ASP A 242 8.55 28.59 8.82
C ASP A 242 9.64 29.28 8.00
N ASP A 243 10.87 28.76 7.98
CA ASP A 243 11.97 29.30 7.16
C ASP A 243 11.64 29.34 5.67
N PHE A 244 10.97 28.30 5.17
CA PHE A 244 10.52 28.24 3.77
C PHE A 244 9.11 28.79 3.55
N GLY A 245 8.48 29.35 4.60
CA GLY A 245 7.24 30.10 4.50
C GLY A 245 5.98 29.26 4.27
N PHE A 246 5.95 27.99 4.67
CA PHE A 246 4.76 27.14 4.59
C PHE A 246 3.78 27.39 5.75
N GLY A 247 4.29 27.61 6.96
CA GLY A 247 3.48 27.81 8.15
C GLY A 247 4.30 28.08 9.41
N ALA A 248 3.63 28.28 10.53
CA ALA A 248 4.26 28.70 11.79
C ALA A 248 5.03 27.59 12.48
N THR A 249 4.51 26.37 12.45
CA THR A 249 5.06 25.23 13.19
C THR A 249 4.80 23.94 12.43
N ALA A 250 5.52 22.89 12.80
CA ALA A 250 5.23 21.55 12.35
C ALA A 250 5.21 20.58 13.52
N SER A 251 4.44 19.50 13.39
CA SER A 251 4.50 18.35 14.29
C SER A 251 4.54 17.05 13.50
N THR A 252 4.90 15.96 14.18
CA THR A 252 4.98 14.64 13.57
C THR A 252 3.89 13.73 14.11
N LYS A 253 3.20 13.02 13.22
CA LYS A 253 2.20 12.01 13.54
C LYS A 253 2.54 10.69 12.87
N PHE A 254 2.48 9.59 13.60
CA PHE A 254 2.57 8.26 13.00
C PHE A 254 1.24 7.88 12.33
N ALA A 255 1.28 7.56 11.05
CA ALA A 255 0.09 7.22 10.27
C ALA A 255 0.36 6.14 9.21
N TRP A 256 -0.69 5.39 8.85
CA TRP A 256 -0.67 4.40 7.75
C TRP A 256 -0.98 5.05 6.40
N SER A 257 -1.65 6.19 6.42
CA SER A 257 -2.10 6.92 5.24
C SER A 257 -2.41 8.37 5.57
N ALA A 258 -2.33 9.23 4.56
CA ALA A 258 -2.90 10.56 4.57
C ALA A 258 -4.07 10.65 3.59
N THR A 259 -4.99 11.58 3.83
CA THR A 259 -6.11 11.88 2.95
C THR A 259 -5.60 12.69 1.76
N VAL A 260 -6.07 12.41 0.55
CA VAL A 260 -5.77 13.22 -0.64
C VAL A 260 -6.69 14.45 -0.62
N ALA A 261 -6.09 15.64 -0.51
CA ALA A 261 -6.81 16.88 -0.18
C ALA A 261 -7.30 17.67 -1.41
N SER A 262 -6.63 17.53 -2.57
CA SER A 262 -7.01 18.21 -3.82
C SER A 262 -7.08 17.23 -4.99
N SER A 263 -7.90 17.54 -6.00
CA SER A 263 -8.32 16.59 -7.05
C SER A 263 -7.80 16.90 -8.46
N SER A 264 -6.56 17.38 -8.64
CA SER A 264 -5.90 17.51 -9.97
C SER A 264 -4.46 18.02 -9.95
N HIS A 265 -3.79 18.08 -8.79
CA HIS A 265 -2.41 18.57 -8.77
C HIS A 265 -1.46 17.52 -9.38
N TYR A 266 -0.43 17.97 -10.12
CA TYR A 266 0.54 17.07 -10.76
C TYR A 266 1.07 16.00 -9.80
N ILE A 267 1.42 16.42 -8.58
CA ILE A 267 1.97 15.54 -7.53
C ILE A 267 1.04 14.35 -7.21
N ASN A 268 -0.28 14.52 -7.26
CA ASN A 268 -1.24 13.47 -6.89
C ASN A 268 -2.14 12.95 -8.03
N GLN A 269 -1.91 13.38 -9.28
CA GLN A 269 -2.83 13.14 -10.41
C GLN A 269 -3.10 11.65 -10.74
N ASP A 270 -2.20 10.73 -10.37
CA ASP A 270 -2.36 9.28 -10.63
C ASP A 270 -2.75 8.48 -9.38
N LEU A 271 -3.02 9.15 -8.27
CA LEU A 271 -3.53 8.48 -7.08
C LEU A 271 -5.02 8.19 -7.27
N SER A 272 -5.35 6.92 -7.52
CA SER A 272 -6.72 6.46 -7.83
C SER A 272 -7.65 6.35 -6.61
N GLY A 273 -7.38 7.05 -5.51
CA GLY A 273 -8.15 6.92 -4.26
C GLY A 273 -8.07 8.15 -3.37
N SER A 274 -8.97 8.23 -2.39
CA SER A 274 -9.05 9.34 -1.42
C SER A 274 -7.96 9.31 -0.34
N SER A 275 -7.05 8.33 -0.37
CA SER A 275 -5.96 8.21 0.57
C SER A 275 -4.67 7.70 -0.07
N ALA A 276 -3.54 8.26 0.35
CA ALA A 276 -2.20 7.84 -0.03
C ALA A 276 -1.54 7.12 1.14
N SER A 277 -0.99 5.93 0.89
CA SER A 277 -0.22 5.16 1.88
C SER A 277 1.24 5.14 1.44
N PRO A 278 2.08 6.09 1.89
CA PRO A 278 3.44 6.23 1.36
C PRO A 278 4.46 5.24 1.95
N PHE A 279 4.07 4.51 2.99
CA PHE A 279 4.92 3.56 3.70
C PHE A 279 4.35 2.15 3.64
N ALA A 280 5.20 1.13 3.75
CA ALA A 280 4.76 -0.26 3.90
C ALA A 280 4.14 -0.54 5.28
N LEU A 281 4.62 0.16 6.31
CA LEU A 281 4.14 0.11 7.70
C LEU A 281 3.77 1.52 8.18
N MET A 282 3.21 1.66 9.39
CA MET A 282 2.95 2.99 9.95
C MET A 282 4.25 3.81 10.02
N GLY A 283 4.26 4.98 9.40
CA GLY A 283 5.43 5.86 9.32
C GLY A 283 5.18 7.22 9.95
N ALA A 284 6.26 7.89 10.35
CA ALA A 284 6.23 9.25 10.84
C ALA A 284 5.92 10.21 9.70
N MET A 285 4.88 11.04 9.85
CA MET A 285 4.48 12.03 8.88
C MET A 285 4.40 13.43 9.47
N THR A 286 4.91 14.41 8.76
CA THR A 286 4.90 15.82 9.14
C THR A 286 3.53 16.45 8.90
N LYS A 287 3.07 17.27 9.83
CA LYS A 287 1.90 18.13 9.75
C LYS A 287 2.34 19.58 9.85
N ILE A 288 1.75 20.47 9.05
CA ILE A 288 1.96 21.91 9.12
C ILE A 288 0.93 22.48 10.09
N ASP A 289 1.31 22.63 11.36
CA ASP A 289 0.43 23.11 12.43
C ASP A 289 0.55 24.63 12.63
N GLY A 290 -0.40 25.18 13.40
CA GLY A 290 -0.46 26.61 13.65
C GLY A 290 -0.96 27.40 12.43
N LYS A 291 -0.56 28.67 12.33
CA LYS A 291 -0.94 29.53 11.21
C LYS A 291 -0.19 29.11 9.95
N GLN A 292 -0.90 28.86 8.87
CA GLN A 292 -0.34 28.49 7.56
C GLN A 292 -0.22 29.72 6.66
N ALA A 293 0.52 29.59 5.55
CA ALA A 293 0.45 30.56 4.46
C ALA A 293 -0.96 30.56 3.86
N ASP A 294 -1.49 31.74 3.53
CA ASP A 294 -2.86 31.86 2.98
C ASP A 294 -2.98 31.19 1.59
N SER A 295 -1.86 31.07 0.87
CA SER A 295 -1.75 30.44 -0.45
C SER A 295 -1.43 28.94 -0.41
N LEU A 296 -1.28 28.35 0.79
CA LEU A 296 -0.82 26.97 0.94
C LEU A 296 -1.79 25.99 0.27
N ASN A 297 -1.32 25.29 -0.76
CA ASN A 297 -2.09 24.26 -1.45
C ASN A 297 -1.78 22.88 -0.87
N ALA A 298 -2.73 22.32 -0.11
CA ALA A 298 -2.62 21.00 0.48
C ALA A 298 -2.83 19.89 -0.56
N ILE A 299 -1.83 19.02 -0.73
CA ILE A 299 -1.89 17.84 -1.59
C ILE A 299 -2.35 16.62 -0.79
N LEU A 300 -1.78 16.46 0.41
CA LEU A 300 -2.19 15.45 1.39
C LEU A 300 -2.48 16.11 2.74
N THR A 301 -3.47 15.59 3.47
CA THR A 301 -3.80 16.02 4.82
C THR A 301 -3.80 14.87 5.82
N LEU A 302 -3.45 15.18 7.07
CA LEU A 302 -3.56 14.31 8.24
C LEU A 302 -4.44 15.00 9.27
N ASP A 303 -5.58 14.40 9.61
CA ASP A 303 -6.60 15.02 10.46
C ASP A 303 -7.00 16.42 9.97
N ASP A 304 -7.22 16.53 8.65
CA ASP A 304 -7.54 17.77 7.95
C ASP A 304 -6.47 18.89 8.04
N VAL A 305 -5.27 18.56 8.54
CA VAL A 305 -4.11 19.45 8.54
C VAL A 305 -3.19 19.10 7.36
N PRO A 306 -2.72 20.08 6.56
CA PRO A 306 -1.77 19.86 5.48
C PRO A 306 -0.52 19.11 5.96
N SER A 307 -0.09 18.14 5.15
CA SER A 307 1.04 17.26 5.43
C SER A 307 2.01 17.25 4.25
N LEU A 308 1.51 17.02 3.02
CA LEU A 308 2.23 17.34 1.78
C LEU A 308 1.57 18.58 1.22
N ALA A 309 2.34 19.66 1.06
CA ALA A 309 1.80 20.93 0.64
C ALA A 309 2.74 21.66 -0.31
N THR A 310 2.16 22.56 -1.09
CA THR A 310 2.88 23.36 -2.07
C THR A 310 2.53 24.84 -1.92
N VAL A 311 3.46 25.70 -2.32
CA VAL A 311 3.21 27.13 -2.58
C VAL A 311 3.76 27.44 -3.97
N ASP A 312 2.91 28.02 -4.82
CA ASP A 312 3.26 28.44 -6.17
C ASP A 312 4.20 29.66 -6.16
N PRO A 313 4.97 29.91 -7.23
CA PRO A 313 5.75 31.14 -7.36
C PRO A 313 4.85 32.37 -7.26
N ASP A 314 5.40 33.46 -6.73
CA ASP A 314 4.74 34.76 -6.52
C ASP A 314 3.53 34.76 -5.56
N GLU A 315 3.17 33.61 -4.99
CA GLU A 315 2.12 33.49 -3.98
C GLU A 315 2.60 33.83 -2.57
N ALA A 316 1.67 34.25 -1.72
CA ALA A 316 1.98 34.76 -0.38
C ALA A 316 2.55 33.67 0.54
N LEU A 317 3.74 33.91 1.11
CA LEU A 317 4.36 33.04 2.11
C LEU A 317 3.86 33.34 3.53
N TYR A 318 3.92 32.34 4.40
CA TYR A 318 3.89 32.55 5.84
C TYR A 318 5.11 33.39 6.26
N GLY A 319 4.94 34.29 7.23
CA GLY A 319 5.99 35.26 7.62
C GLY A 319 6.06 36.51 6.73
N GLY A 320 5.36 36.52 5.58
CA GLY A 320 5.24 37.65 4.66
C GLY A 320 6.15 37.52 3.43
N GLY A 321 5.89 38.37 2.43
CA GLY A 321 6.53 38.27 1.12
C GLY A 321 5.86 37.26 0.20
N ALA A 322 6.44 37.09 -0.98
CA ALA A 322 5.98 36.17 -2.01
C ALA A 322 7.03 35.10 -2.28
N ALA A 323 6.61 33.90 -2.65
CA ALA A 323 7.48 32.78 -2.94
C ALA A 323 8.35 33.07 -4.19
N PRO A 324 9.69 33.12 -4.08
CA PRO A 324 10.56 33.40 -5.24
C PRO A 324 10.54 32.32 -6.33
N GLY A 325 10.04 31.13 -5.98
CA GLY A 325 9.91 29.97 -6.83
C GLY A 325 9.04 28.93 -6.13
N ARG A 326 8.84 27.78 -6.79
CA ARG A 326 8.02 26.68 -6.26
C ARG A 326 8.53 26.19 -4.91
N ARG A 327 7.63 25.93 -3.97
CA ARG A 327 7.96 25.37 -2.65
C ARG A 327 7.13 24.11 -2.41
N VAL A 328 7.78 23.04 -2.00
CA VAL A 328 7.12 21.78 -1.61
C VAL A 328 7.57 21.39 -0.21
N MET A 329 6.60 21.12 0.66
CA MET A 329 6.83 20.50 1.96
C MET A 329 6.46 19.02 1.88
N LEU A 330 7.43 18.12 2.01
CA LEU A 330 7.17 16.68 2.04
C LEU A 330 6.52 16.27 3.37
N PRO A 331 5.63 15.26 3.34
CA PRO A 331 4.90 14.82 4.52
C PRO A 331 5.72 13.85 5.37
N TRP A 332 7.00 13.67 5.09
CA TRP A 332 7.92 12.79 5.81
C TRP A 332 9.29 13.43 5.84
N GLY A 333 10.15 12.93 6.71
CA GLY A 333 11.46 13.51 6.96
C GLY A 333 11.81 13.55 8.44
N ASP A 334 12.80 14.38 8.76
CA ASP A 334 13.57 14.46 10.01
C ASP A 334 14.88 13.63 10.01
N SER A 335 15.73 13.91 10.99
CA SER A 335 17.09 13.42 11.15
C SER A 335 17.21 11.89 11.25
N GLY A 336 16.15 11.22 11.71
CA GLY A 336 16.07 9.77 11.78
C GLY A 336 15.40 9.09 10.59
N PHE A 337 14.98 9.84 9.57
CA PHE A 337 14.23 9.27 8.45
C PHE A 337 15.12 8.41 7.53
N ASP A 338 14.63 7.21 7.21
CA ASP A 338 15.24 6.33 6.22
C ASP A 338 14.41 6.34 4.92
N PRO A 339 14.95 6.88 3.80
CA PRO A 339 14.28 6.88 2.49
C PRO A 339 13.88 5.48 1.99
N SER A 340 14.56 4.42 2.46
CA SER A 340 14.24 3.05 2.07
C SER A 340 12.89 2.56 2.62
N SER A 341 12.33 3.26 3.62
CA SER A 341 11.01 2.97 4.20
C SER A 341 9.82 3.36 3.29
N LEU A 342 10.07 4.18 2.26
CA LEU A 342 9.04 4.58 1.29
C LEU A 342 8.69 3.42 0.36
N ASN A 343 7.40 3.14 0.24
CA ASN A 343 6.89 2.24 -0.80
C ASN A 343 6.78 2.97 -2.15
N GLU A 344 6.24 2.31 -3.17
CA GLU A 344 6.06 2.89 -4.51
C GLU A 344 5.26 4.21 -4.52
N THR A 345 4.23 4.33 -3.68
CA THR A 345 3.44 5.56 -3.56
C THR A 345 4.25 6.70 -2.96
N GLY A 346 5.01 6.43 -1.89
CA GLY A 346 5.88 7.43 -1.27
C GLY A 346 7.00 7.88 -2.21
N ARG A 347 7.59 6.94 -2.95
CA ARG A 347 8.60 7.20 -3.98
C ARG A 347 8.04 8.04 -5.14
N LEU A 348 6.85 7.74 -5.64
CA LEU A 348 6.19 8.55 -6.67
C LEU A 348 5.94 9.97 -6.20
N LEU A 349 5.34 10.14 -5.02
CA LEU A 349 5.03 11.46 -4.46
C LEU A 349 6.31 12.29 -4.28
N THR A 350 7.40 11.66 -3.84
CA THR A 350 8.72 12.32 -3.76
C THR A 350 9.22 12.71 -5.14
N CYS A 351 9.21 11.78 -6.11
CA CYS A 351 9.65 12.02 -7.47
C CYS A 351 8.89 13.20 -8.11
N ARG A 352 7.55 13.18 -8.03
CA ARG A 352 6.71 14.25 -8.57
C ARG A 352 6.85 15.59 -7.86
N SER A 353 7.14 15.57 -6.56
CA SER A 353 7.47 16.79 -5.82
C SER A 353 8.73 17.45 -6.39
N ILE A 354 9.74 16.64 -6.72
CA ILE A 354 10.97 17.11 -7.36
C ILE A 354 10.71 17.59 -8.79
N GLU A 355 9.97 16.83 -9.59
CA GLU A 355 9.60 17.22 -10.96
C GLU A 355 8.82 18.54 -10.98
N TRP A 356 7.82 18.68 -10.11
CA TRP A 356 7.07 19.92 -10.01
C TRP A 356 7.97 21.09 -9.60
N ALA A 357 8.82 20.92 -8.57
CA ALA A 357 9.74 21.96 -8.13
C ALA A 357 10.78 22.36 -9.20
N THR A 358 11.24 21.42 -10.02
CA THR A 358 12.21 21.68 -11.11
C THR A 358 11.61 22.38 -12.33
N GLY A 359 10.27 22.50 -12.42
CA GLY A 359 9.59 22.96 -13.64
C GLY A 359 9.19 21.82 -14.57
N LEU A 360 9.79 20.63 -14.41
CA LEU A 360 9.48 19.45 -15.20
C LEU A 360 8.03 19.01 -15.06
N GLY A 361 7.36 19.31 -13.94
CA GLY A 361 5.94 19.03 -13.77
C GLY A 361 5.01 19.80 -14.73
N ASP A 362 5.48 20.88 -15.36
CA ASP A 362 4.73 21.58 -16.43
C ASP A 362 5.10 21.08 -17.82
N GLU A 363 6.29 20.49 -17.98
CA GLU A 363 6.77 19.83 -19.21
C GLU A 363 6.47 18.32 -19.22
N SER A 364 5.97 17.80 -18.09
CA SER A 364 5.60 16.40 -17.93
C SER A 364 4.35 16.14 -18.76
N PRO A 365 4.30 15.02 -19.49
CA PRO A 365 3.17 14.70 -20.35
C PRO A 365 1.85 14.88 -19.60
N ASP A 366 1.01 15.83 -20.01
CA ASP A 366 -0.35 15.95 -19.49
C ASP A 366 -1.13 14.77 -20.06
N PHE A 367 -1.16 13.68 -19.30
CA PHE A 367 -1.86 12.47 -19.66
C PHE A 367 -3.35 12.63 -19.36
N ARG A 368 -4.15 12.64 -20.42
CA ARG A 368 -5.61 12.69 -20.34
C ARG A 368 -6.21 11.43 -20.94
N THR A 369 -7.52 11.26 -20.71
CA THR A 369 -8.27 10.17 -21.31
C THR A 369 -9.40 10.70 -22.18
N PHE A 370 -9.75 9.94 -23.21
CA PHE A 370 -11.00 10.16 -23.96
C PHE A 370 -11.72 8.82 -24.17
N GLY A 371 -13.06 8.86 -24.11
CA GLY A 371 -13.90 7.67 -24.04
C GLY A 371 -14.66 7.59 -22.71
N TYR A 372 -14.89 6.37 -22.23
CA TYR A 372 -15.77 6.08 -21.10
C TYR A 372 -15.02 5.26 -20.05
N ALA A 373 -14.46 5.96 -19.05
CA ALA A 373 -13.81 5.36 -17.88
C ALA A 373 -14.80 4.89 -16.80
N GLU A 374 -16.09 5.14 -17.01
CA GLU A 374 -17.16 4.61 -16.15
C GLU A 374 -17.43 3.13 -16.44
N VAL A 375 -17.65 2.35 -15.38
CA VAL A 375 -18.09 0.96 -15.49
C VAL A 375 -19.60 0.96 -15.57
N PHE A 376 -20.14 0.66 -16.75
CA PHE A 376 -21.58 0.56 -16.93
C PHE A 376 -22.14 -0.71 -16.29
N SER A 377 -23.45 -0.73 -16.07
CA SER A 377 -24.12 -1.78 -15.29
C SER A 377 -24.59 -2.98 -16.12
N ARG A 378 -24.60 -2.89 -17.46
CA ARG A 378 -25.05 -3.99 -18.32
C ARG A 378 -23.88 -4.73 -18.94
N SER A 379 -23.93 -6.05 -18.86
CA SER A 379 -22.94 -6.94 -19.45
C SER A 379 -23.48 -7.57 -20.74
N ASN A 380 -22.59 -7.89 -21.68
CA ASN A 380 -22.90 -8.71 -22.85
C ASN A 380 -21.75 -9.70 -23.14
N ASP A 381 -22.09 -10.86 -23.68
CA ASP A 381 -21.21 -11.95 -24.16
C ASP A 381 -21.59 -12.33 -25.61
N GLU A 382 -21.13 -13.49 -26.12
CA GLU A 382 -21.36 -13.99 -27.48
C GLU A 382 -20.85 -13.02 -28.57
N VAL A 383 -19.65 -12.49 -28.33
CA VAL A 383 -19.02 -11.48 -29.18
C VAL A 383 -17.69 -11.91 -29.77
N ASP A 384 -17.38 -13.20 -29.68
CA ASP A 384 -16.29 -13.78 -30.46
C ASP A 384 -16.52 -13.55 -31.96
N GLY A 385 -15.42 -13.41 -32.70
CA GLY A 385 -15.50 -13.17 -34.14
C GLY A 385 -16.09 -11.82 -34.54
N GLN A 386 -16.29 -10.89 -33.59
CA GLN A 386 -16.74 -9.52 -33.86
C GLN A 386 -15.70 -8.47 -33.46
N GLN A 387 -15.78 -7.31 -34.11
CA GLN A 387 -15.16 -6.07 -33.64
C GLN A 387 -16.26 -5.12 -33.19
N LEU A 388 -16.09 -4.56 -32.00
CA LEU A 388 -17.08 -3.79 -31.28
C LEU A 388 -16.53 -2.38 -31.08
N ALA A 389 -17.08 -1.38 -31.79
CA ALA A 389 -16.68 0.01 -31.68
C ALA A 389 -17.69 0.89 -30.94
N THR A 390 -17.21 1.83 -30.11
CA THR A 390 -18.01 2.91 -29.52
C THR A 390 -17.43 4.27 -29.92
N ARG A 391 -18.29 5.23 -30.24
CA ARG A 391 -17.87 6.59 -30.59
C ARG A 391 -17.40 7.32 -29.34
N ALA A 392 -16.27 8.03 -29.43
CA ALA A 392 -15.74 8.89 -28.40
C ALA A 392 -15.24 10.21 -29.02
N THR A 393 -15.17 11.27 -28.23
CA THR A 393 -14.65 12.58 -28.66
C THR A 393 -13.36 12.86 -27.93
N LEU A 394 -12.31 13.14 -28.70
CA LEU A 394 -11.06 13.68 -28.21
C LEU A 394 -11.14 15.21 -28.28
N ALA A 395 -11.01 15.88 -27.13
CA ALA A 395 -11.25 17.31 -27.01
C ALA A 395 -10.12 18.17 -27.62
N GLU A 396 -8.89 17.66 -27.61
CA GLU A 396 -7.69 18.38 -28.03
C GLU A 396 -6.70 17.48 -28.75
N LYS A 397 -5.69 18.05 -29.38
CA LYS A 397 -4.64 17.27 -30.05
C LYS A 397 -3.82 16.50 -29.02
N GLY A 398 -3.57 15.23 -29.26
CA GLY A 398 -2.84 14.39 -28.32
C GLY A 398 -2.19 13.17 -28.96
N LYS A 399 -1.16 12.63 -28.31
CA LYS A 399 -0.45 11.42 -28.69
C LYS A 399 -0.96 10.25 -27.85
N VAL A 400 -1.75 9.37 -28.47
CA VAL A 400 -2.33 8.20 -27.81
C VAL A 400 -1.27 7.14 -27.57
N LEU A 401 -1.26 6.57 -26.36
CA LEU A 401 -0.27 5.59 -25.91
C LEU A 401 -0.87 4.24 -25.54
N SER A 402 -2.08 4.21 -25.01
CA SER A 402 -2.74 2.96 -24.60
C SER A 402 -4.25 3.03 -24.71
N ILE A 403 -4.88 1.86 -24.70
CA ILE A 403 -6.34 1.69 -24.67
C ILE A 403 -6.69 0.75 -23.53
N SER A 404 -7.70 1.12 -22.75
CA SER A 404 -8.22 0.37 -21.61
C SER A 404 -9.68 0.03 -21.80
N ALA A 405 -10.06 -1.23 -21.63
CA ALA A 405 -11.45 -1.67 -21.67
C ALA A 405 -11.82 -2.51 -20.45
N TYR A 406 -13.07 -2.38 -19.95
CA TYR A 406 -13.57 -3.16 -18.83
C TYR A 406 -14.18 -4.48 -19.33
N VAL A 407 -13.35 -5.53 -19.31
CA VAL A 407 -13.61 -6.83 -19.94
C VAL A 407 -13.20 -8.00 -19.03
N GLY A 408 -13.67 -9.21 -19.32
CA GLY A 408 -13.33 -10.40 -18.53
C GLY A 408 -14.14 -11.62 -18.92
N GLY A 409 -14.37 -12.53 -17.97
CA GLY A 409 -15.23 -13.71 -18.12
C GLY A 409 -14.47 -15.01 -18.32
N VAL A 410 -13.38 -14.99 -19.09
CA VAL A 410 -12.57 -16.17 -19.42
C VAL A 410 -11.10 -15.91 -19.19
N SER A 411 -10.45 -16.78 -18.40
CA SER A 411 -9.03 -16.68 -18.10
C SER A 411 -8.17 -16.99 -19.32
N ASN A 412 -7.18 -16.15 -19.59
CA ASN A 412 -6.22 -16.27 -20.71
C ASN A 412 -6.80 -16.15 -22.13
N ALA A 413 -8.10 -15.92 -22.28
CA ALA A 413 -8.70 -15.60 -23.57
C ALA A 413 -8.14 -14.26 -24.10
N LYS A 414 -7.87 -14.17 -25.40
CA LYS A 414 -7.24 -13.01 -26.02
C LYS A 414 -8.21 -11.86 -26.16
N VAL A 415 -7.65 -10.66 -26.07
CA VAL A 415 -8.36 -9.42 -26.39
C VAL A 415 -7.45 -8.50 -27.19
N ARG A 416 -8.02 -7.67 -28.04
CA ARG A 416 -7.28 -6.68 -28.84
C ARG A 416 -8.06 -5.39 -28.98
N PHE A 417 -7.37 -4.25 -28.95
CA PHE A 417 -7.98 -2.93 -29.05
C PHE A 417 -7.51 -2.14 -30.26
N ALA A 418 -8.32 -1.17 -30.69
CA ALA A 418 -8.03 -0.30 -31.82
C ALA A 418 -8.79 1.04 -31.77
N ILE A 419 -8.31 2.00 -32.56
CA ILE A 419 -8.97 3.27 -32.82
C ILE A 419 -9.20 3.41 -34.32
N TYR A 420 -10.44 3.73 -34.71
CA TYR A 420 -10.81 4.09 -36.07
C TYR A 420 -11.13 5.59 -36.16
N SER A 421 -10.89 6.17 -37.34
CA SER A 421 -11.39 7.49 -37.68
C SER A 421 -12.91 7.50 -37.74
N GLU A 422 -13.49 8.67 -37.54
CA GLU A 422 -14.93 8.90 -37.71
C GLU A 422 -15.23 9.47 -39.09
N LYS A 423 -16.31 8.98 -39.70
CA LYS A 423 -16.90 9.54 -40.91
C LYS A 423 -18.42 9.31 -40.92
N ASN A 424 -19.20 10.38 -40.98
CA ASN A 424 -20.67 10.34 -41.08
C ASN A 424 -21.37 9.48 -39.99
N GLY A 425 -20.89 9.55 -38.75
CA GLY A 425 -21.40 8.79 -37.62
C GLY A 425 -21.04 7.30 -37.67
N GLN A 426 -19.98 6.93 -38.39
CA GLN A 426 -19.49 5.55 -38.52
C GLN A 426 -17.96 5.49 -38.33
N PRO A 427 -17.41 4.35 -37.86
CA PRO A 427 -15.99 4.07 -37.99
C PRO A 427 -15.63 3.93 -39.48
N ASP A 428 -14.47 4.45 -39.89
CA ASP A 428 -14.04 4.41 -41.30
C ASP A 428 -12.67 3.73 -41.46
N THR A 429 -11.58 4.44 -41.19
CA THR A 429 -10.21 3.95 -41.41
C THR A 429 -9.55 3.58 -40.09
N LEU A 430 -8.87 2.43 -40.04
CA LEU A 430 -8.08 2.03 -38.87
C LEU A 430 -6.88 2.97 -38.70
N LEU A 431 -6.78 3.62 -37.54
CA LEU A 431 -5.68 4.54 -37.22
C LEU A 431 -4.57 3.82 -36.47
N VAL A 432 -4.93 3.05 -35.44
CA VAL A 432 -3.98 2.32 -34.60
C VAL A 432 -4.63 1.10 -33.96
N GLN A 433 -3.83 0.07 -33.64
CA GLN A 433 -4.25 -1.12 -32.90
C GLN A 433 -3.15 -1.61 -31.96
N THR A 434 -3.55 -2.33 -30.93
CA THR A 434 -2.64 -2.96 -29.95
C THR A 434 -2.09 -4.30 -30.48
N SER A 435 -1.11 -4.87 -29.79
CA SER A 435 -0.88 -6.32 -29.82
C SER A 435 -2.03 -7.06 -29.09
N THR A 436 -2.06 -8.39 -29.14
CA THR A 436 -3.06 -9.17 -28.38
C THR A 436 -2.71 -9.25 -26.90
N GLY A 437 -3.63 -8.84 -26.04
CA GLY A 437 -3.59 -9.05 -24.59
C GLY A 437 -4.38 -10.28 -24.16
N LYS A 438 -4.54 -10.44 -22.84
CA LYS A 438 -5.30 -11.53 -22.22
C LYS A 438 -6.28 -11.00 -21.18
N CYS A 439 -7.43 -11.65 -21.06
CA CYS A 439 -8.43 -11.38 -20.03
C CYS A 439 -8.22 -12.27 -18.79
N SER A 440 -8.75 -11.81 -17.66
CA SER A 440 -8.98 -12.59 -16.44
C SER A 440 -10.35 -13.28 -16.46
N ASN A 441 -10.52 -14.26 -15.57
CA ASN A 441 -11.83 -14.87 -15.29
C ASN A 441 -12.83 -13.87 -14.67
N SER A 442 -12.36 -12.92 -13.87
CA SER A 442 -13.18 -11.81 -13.37
C SER A 442 -13.21 -10.63 -14.35
N MET A 443 -14.28 -9.85 -14.32
CA MET A 443 -14.34 -8.55 -14.98
C MET A 443 -13.32 -7.58 -14.38
N GLY A 444 -12.62 -6.83 -15.22
CA GLY A 444 -11.65 -5.83 -14.80
C GLY A 444 -11.20 -4.94 -15.95
N TRP A 445 -10.46 -3.89 -15.64
CA TRP A 445 -9.79 -3.09 -16.65
C TRP A 445 -8.60 -3.85 -17.23
N VAL A 446 -8.60 -4.04 -18.54
CA VAL A 446 -7.45 -4.54 -19.29
C VAL A 446 -6.90 -3.38 -20.12
N THR A 447 -5.62 -3.06 -19.92
CA THR A 447 -4.90 -1.97 -20.62
C THR A 447 -3.85 -2.57 -21.53
N LEU A 448 -3.82 -2.12 -22.79
CA LEU A 448 -2.84 -2.53 -23.78
C LEU A 448 -2.26 -1.31 -24.49
N ASP A 449 -0.95 -1.33 -24.71
CA ASP A 449 -0.25 -0.26 -25.39
C ASP A 449 -0.52 -0.27 -26.90
N VAL A 450 -0.56 0.93 -27.46
CA VAL A 450 -0.57 1.16 -28.91
C VAL A 450 0.75 1.79 -29.35
N PRO A 451 1.18 1.58 -30.61
CA PRO A 451 2.20 2.44 -31.21
C PRO A 451 1.79 3.91 -31.06
N ALA A 452 2.68 4.74 -30.52
CA ALA A 452 2.35 6.12 -30.21
C ALA A 452 1.81 6.86 -31.45
N THR A 453 0.57 7.34 -31.37
CA THR A 453 -0.16 7.88 -32.52
C THR A 453 -0.75 9.24 -32.20
N THR A 454 -0.32 10.28 -32.93
CA THR A 454 -0.88 11.64 -32.78
C THR A 454 -2.24 11.76 -33.45
N LEU A 455 -3.24 12.14 -32.68
CA LEU A 455 -4.59 12.43 -33.12
C LEU A 455 -4.88 13.93 -32.93
N SER A 456 -5.71 14.49 -33.80
CA SER A 456 -6.21 15.86 -33.65
C SER A 456 -7.49 15.87 -32.82
N ALA A 457 -7.92 17.02 -32.33
CA ALA A 457 -9.25 17.17 -31.73
C ALA A 457 -10.32 16.68 -32.72
N GLY A 458 -11.25 15.84 -32.26
CA GLY A 458 -12.26 15.25 -33.14
C GLY A 458 -12.94 14.00 -32.58
N ALA A 459 -13.81 13.42 -33.41
CA ALA A 459 -14.50 12.18 -33.08
C ALA A 459 -13.73 10.96 -33.59
N TYR A 460 -13.74 9.90 -32.78
CA TYR A 460 -13.05 8.64 -33.03
C TYR A 460 -13.90 7.46 -32.57
N TRP A 461 -13.49 6.25 -32.94
CA TRP A 461 -14.16 5.02 -32.56
C TRP A 461 -13.21 4.08 -31.84
N LEU A 462 -13.40 3.93 -30.52
CA LEU A 462 -12.66 3.00 -29.69
C LEU A 462 -13.24 1.60 -29.84
N THR A 463 -12.39 0.63 -30.14
CA THR A 463 -12.82 -0.69 -30.59
C THR A 463 -12.11 -1.80 -29.84
N PHE A 464 -12.83 -2.90 -29.55
CA PHE A 464 -12.25 -4.14 -29.03
C PHE A 464 -12.78 -5.39 -29.75
N SER A 465 -12.05 -6.49 -29.64
CA SER A 465 -12.40 -7.80 -30.20
C SER A 465 -11.93 -8.92 -29.26
N PHE A 466 -12.66 -10.03 -29.29
CA PHE A 466 -12.56 -11.18 -28.40
C PHE A 466 -12.29 -12.45 -29.20
N ASP A 467 -11.66 -13.46 -28.58
CA ASP A 467 -11.41 -14.77 -29.19
C ASP A 467 -12.25 -15.91 -28.61
N ASP A 468 -13.10 -15.62 -27.62
CA ASP A 468 -13.95 -16.59 -26.93
C ASP A 468 -15.37 -16.02 -26.68
N GLU A 469 -16.39 -16.87 -26.81
CA GLU A 469 -17.80 -16.48 -26.74
C GLU A 469 -18.26 -16.11 -25.32
N ASP A 470 -17.60 -16.66 -24.30
CA ASP A 470 -17.91 -16.40 -22.89
C ASP A 470 -17.23 -15.11 -22.36
N GLN A 471 -16.42 -14.44 -23.19
CA GLN A 471 -15.83 -13.15 -22.84
C GLN A 471 -16.89 -12.05 -22.78
N LYS A 472 -16.80 -11.22 -21.75
CA LYS A 472 -17.79 -10.19 -21.42
C LYS A 472 -17.21 -8.79 -21.45
N TYR A 473 -18.06 -7.81 -21.74
CA TYR A 473 -17.80 -6.37 -21.61
C TYR A 473 -18.99 -5.64 -20.99
N GLN A 474 -18.75 -4.50 -20.37
CA GLN A 474 -19.80 -3.62 -19.84
C GLN A 474 -20.19 -2.52 -20.84
N TYR A 475 -21.48 -2.20 -20.90
CA TYR A 475 -22.05 -1.19 -21.77
C TYR A 475 -23.33 -0.58 -21.18
N THR A 476 -23.80 0.49 -21.83
CA THR A 476 -25.13 1.07 -21.63
C THR A 476 -25.78 1.32 -22.98
N ASP A 477 -27.11 1.30 -23.04
CA ASP A 477 -27.94 1.61 -24.22
C ASP A 477 -28.56 3.02 -24.16
N THR A 478 -28.42 3.73 -23.04
CA THR A 478 -29.08 5.03 -22.79
C THR A 478 -28.17 6.25 -22.94
N TYR A 479 -26.88 6.07 -23.26
CA TYR A 479 -25.94 7.18 -23.35
C TYR A 479 -26.20 8.05 -24.58
N THR A 480 -26.51 9.33 -24.37
CA THR A 480 -26.80 10.30 -25.42
C THR A 480 -25.52 10.88 -26.02
N GLY A 481 -25.48 11.09 -27.35
CA GLY A 481 -24.28 11.60 -28.05
C GLY A 481 -23.19 10.56 -28.36
N ALA A 482 -23.37 9.32 -27.89
CA ALA A 482 -22.54 8.17 -28.22
C ALA A 482 -23.22 7.27 -29.27
N GLY A 483 -22.46 6.36 -29.86
CA GLY A 483 -22.99 5.34 -30.75
C GLY A 483 -22.15 4.08 -30.70
N GLN A 484 -22.80 2.93 -30.88
CA GLN A 484 -22.14 1.62 -30.92
C GLN A 484 -22.28 1.01 -32.31
N ARG A 485 -21.19 0.38 -32.79
CA ARG A 485 -21.15 -0.37 -34.05
C ARG A 485 -20.49 -1.72 -33.84
N ASN A 486 -20.97 -2.70 -34.60
CA ASN A 486 -20.37 -4.02 -34.66
C ASN A 486 -20.10 -4.37 -36.12
N VAL A 487 -19.05 -5.13 -36.38
CA VAL A 487 -18.84 -5.79 -37.66
C VAL A 487 -18.27 -7.18 -37.41
N SER A 488 -18.67 -8.16 -38.21
CA SER A 488 -18.14 -9.52 -38.15
C SER A 488 -16.69 -9.52 -38.65
N ASN A 489 -15.75 -9.62 -37.70
CA ASN A 489 -14.33 -9.84 -37.94
C ASN A 489 -13.66 -10.31 -36.64
N ASN A 490 -12.95 -11.43 -36.70
CA ASN A 490 -12.13 -11.90 -35.57
C ASN A 490 -10.79 -11.15 -35.59
N ALA A 491 -10.70 -10.01 -34.89
CA ALA A 491 -9.49 -9.17 -34.90
C ALA A 491 -8.35 -9.71 -34.01
N THR A 492 -8.67 -10.57 -33.04
CA THR A 492 -7.67 -11.25 -32.21
C THR A 492 -6.82 -12.22 -33.06
N THR A 493 -7.39 -12.81 -34.11
CA THR A 493 -6.67 -13.70 -35.04
C THR A 493 -6.23 -13.01 -36.32
N LYS A 494 -7.11 -12.22 -36.95
CA LYS A 494 -6.88 -11.63 -38.29
C LYS A 494 -6.30 -10.22 -38.26
N GLY A 495 -6.26 -9.59 -37.08
CA GLY A 495 -6.04 -8.15 -36.96
C GLY A 495 -7.29 -7.33 -37.29
N PHE A 496 -7.25 -6.04 -36.94
CA PHE A 496 -8.35 -5.14 -37.26
C PHE A 496 -8.42 -4.87 -38.77
N LYS A 497 -9.64 -4.77 -39.31
CA LYS A 497 -9.86 -4.40 -40.73
C LYS A 497 -9.26 -3.01 -41.00
N SER A 498 -8.52 -2.84 -42.09
CA SER A 498 -7.98 -1.52 -42.47
C SER A 498 -9.08 -0.48 -42.73
N THR A 499 -10.23 -0.93 -43.23
CA THR A 499 -11.45 -0.14 -43.39
C THR A 499 -12.61 -0.88 -42.74
N TRP A 500 -13.42 -0.17 -41.96
CA TRP A 500 -14.55 -0.75 -41.21
C TRP A 500 -15.55 -1.45 -42.14
N GLY A 501 -15.99 -0.73 -43.18
CA GLY A 501 -17.03 -1.17 -44.11
C GLY A 501 -18.43 -1.01 -43.50
N THR A 502 -19.33 -1.94 -43.80
CA THR A 502 -20.71 -1.90 -43.31
C THR A 502 -20.83 -2.54 -41.94
N SER A 503 -21.41 -1.82 -40.99
CA SER A 503 -21.73 -2.34 -39.66
C SER A 503 -22.83 -3.41 -39.74
N SER A 504 -22.63 -4.55 -39.08
CA SER A 504 -23.64 -5.61 -38.95
C SER A 504 -24.71 -5.26 -37.93
N LYS A 505 -24.37 -4.45 -36.92
CA LYS A 505 -25.31 -3.91 -35.93
C LYS A 505 -24.96 -2.46 -35.61
N SER A 506 -25.99 -1.66 -35.34
CA SER A 506 -25.87 -0.28 -34.86
C SER A 506 -26.89 -0.01 -33.76
N SER A 507 -26.42 0.53 -32.65
CA SER A 507 -27.25 0.92 -31.50
C SER A 507 -26.77 2.24 -30.91
N ASN A 508 -27.62 2.83 -30.07
CA ASN A 508 -27.23 3.94 -29.20
C ASN A 508 -26.54 3.40 -27.94
N GLY A 509 -25.78 4.27 -27.29
CA GLY A 509 -25.10 3.95 -26.04
C GLY A 509 -23.58 3.95 -26.15
N ALA A 510 -22.95 3.50 -25.07
CA ALA A 510 -21.50 3.55 -24.88
C ALA A 510 -20.99 2.23 -24.27
N ARG A 511 -19.70 1.95 -24.43
CA ARG A 511 -19.02 0.80 -23.84
C ARG A 511 -17.95 1.30 -22.88
N SER A 512 -17.67 0.58 -21.81
CA SER A 512 -16.63 0.92 -20.84
C SER A 512 -15.24 0.71 -21.46
N ILE A 513 -14.79 1.70 -22.23
CA ILE A 513 -13.50 1.74 -22.92
C ILE A 513 -13.05 3.20 -23.04
N TYR A 514 -11.77 3.45 -22.77
CA TYR A 514 -11.13 4.75 -22.97
C TYR A 514 -9.71 4.57 -23.51
N ALA A 515 -9.16 5.63 -24.09
CA ALA A 515 -7.76 5.70 -24.49
C ALA A 515 -7.03 6.76 -23.66
N THR A 516 -5.78 6.49 -23.32
CA THR A 516 -4.89 7.43 -22.63
C THR A 516 -3.96 8.09 -23.64
N TYR A 517 -3.85 9.41 -23.56
CA TYR A 517 -3.04 10.21 -24.47
C TYR A 517 -2.27 11.30 -23.71
N GLU A 518 -1.09 11.62 -24.21
CA GLU A 518 -0.33 12.80 -23.85
C GLU A 518 -0.85 13.99 -24.65
N VAL A 519 -1.25 15.09 -23.99
CA VAL A 519 -1.61 16.34 -24.66
C VAL A 519 -0.39 16.84 -25.43
N ALA A 520 -0.57 17.15 -26.72
CA ALA A 520 0.51 17.72 -27.50
C ALA A 520 0.64 19.23 -27.16
N PRO A 521 1.87 19.75 -26.96
CA PRO A 521 2.09 21.17 -26.72
C PRO A 521 1.66 22.06 -27.92
#